data_AF-A0A1G4E0W8-F1
#
_entry.id   AF-A0A1G4E0W8-F1
#
_cell.length_a   1.000
_cell.length_b   1.000
_cell.length_c   1.000
_cell.angle_alpha   90.00
_cell.angle_beta   90.00
_cell.angle_gamma   90.00
#
_symmetry.space_group_name_H-M   'P 1'
#
loop_
_entity.id
_entity.type
_entity.pdbx_description
1 polymer ?
#
loop_
_entity_poly.entity_id
_entity_poly.type
_entity_poly.pdbx_seq_one_letter_code
_entity_poly.pdbx_strand_id
1 'polypeptide(L)'
;MSYPCLDYYKDEAHVASKVFNILKDFPLYDFYNKLHNEVTNVTTTDKRCALCTVNLTRTKQEQIDLLNLCQNFCHILLNFDHIKTVYQKISSDKRCTFTSYWLYDQVTKIPNFSSLSSKFYDPFPLISKHSHSKIKDCSLENYRIDKNKFTHKKILYEFLHIYDSIQDKLNSQEDVSKIQLYCMHIKENFRYYNIIKESCKSKGTCDYYDEYKQFKEKFKEPKVINLICEKCDYIKTSCEKGSNGEDDVPCLREKGYSFLYLIFGNDADNIINIILKVTTISVPILVFSVILFKFTPLGKSLNKLKQERKKSGRKKKEENIQDYMKNYAAYLDSEMKNRVHLGYHAT
;
A
#
# COMPACT_ATOMS: atom_id res chain seq x y z
N MET A 1 -2.63 4.11 23.49
CA MET A 1 -2.32 4.53 22.11
C MET A 1 -1.93 3.30 21.31
N SER A 2 -2.29 3.24 20.03
CA SER A 2 -2.04 2.07 19.18
C SER A 2 -0.90 2.35 18.19
N TYR A 3 0.01 1.39 17.96
CA TYR A 3 1.07 1.48 16.95
C TYR A 3 0.78 0.56 15.75
N PRO A 4 0.91 1.03 14.49
CA PRO A 4 1.39 2.36 14.08
C PRO A 4 0.45 3.53 14.42
N CYS A 5 1.04 4.73 14.55
CA CYS A 5 0.29 5.99 14.57
C CYS A 5 0.08 6.44 13.12
N LEU A 6 -1.18 6.53 12.69
CA LEU A 6 -1.57 6.82 11.31
C LEU A 6 -2.30 8.16 11.18
N ASP A 7 -2.12 9.07 12.15
CA ASP A 7 -2.82 10.36 12.25
C ASP A 7 -2.56 11.30 11.06
N TYR A 8 -1.57 10.99 10.23
CA TYR A 8 -1.21 11.74 9.03
C TYR A 8 -1.99 11.33 7.76
N TYR A 9 -2.79 10.28 7.84
CA TYR A 9 -3.61 9.79 6.72
C TYR A 9 -4.66 10.83 6.32
N LYS A 10 -4.79 11.10 5.01
CA LYS A 10 -5.79 12.04 4.48
C LYS A 10 -7.18 11.39 4.36
N ASP A 11 -7.25 10.07 4.23
CA ASP A 11 -8.47 9.30 3.98
C ASP A 11 -9.15 8.81 5.27
N GLU A 12 -10.46 8.53 5.17
CA GLU A 12 -11.39 8.22 6.27
C GLU A 12 -10.82 7.24 7.32
N ALA A 13 -11.09 7.51 8.61
CA ALA A 13 -10.59 6.74 9.77
C ALA A 13 -10.73 5.21 9.64
N HIS A 14 -11.68 4.74 8.84
CA HIS A 14 -11.88 3.34 8.51
C HIS A 14 -10.70 2.70 7.75
N VAL A 15 -10.09 3.40 6.79
CA VAL A 15 -8.93 2.91 6.03
C VAL A 15 -7.71 2.80 6.95
N ALA A 16 -7.47 3.82 7.77
CA ALA A 16 -6.39 3.80 8.76
C ALA A 16 -6.51 2.61 9.73
N SER A 17 -7.73 2.29 10.19
CA SER A 17 -7.98 1.12 11.04
C SER A 17 -7.68 -0.22 10.34
N LYS A 18 -8.03 -0.36 9.05
CA LYS A 18 -7.69 -1.56 8.27
C LYS A 18 -6.19 -1.71 8.06
N VAL A 19 -5.50 -0.62 7.72
CA VAL A 19 -4.03 -0.61 7.56
C VAL A 19 -3.34 -0.94 8.89
N PHE A 20 -3.81 -0.35 9.99
CA PHE A 20 -3.32 -0.66 11.33
C PHE A 20 -3.33 -2.17 11.60
N ASN A 21 -4.43 -2.85 11.26
CA ASN A 21 -4.58 -4.28 11.52
C ASN A 21 -3.60 -5.17 10.77
N ILE A 22 -3.15 -4.79 9.57
CA ILE A 22 -2.19 -5.59 8.81
C ILE A 22 -0.73 -5.27 9.17
N LEU A 23 -0.47 -4.08 9.74
CA LEU A 23 0.87 -3.63 10.12
C LEU A 23 1.22 -3.96 11.57
N LYS A 24 0.26 -4.04 12.49
CA LYS A 24 0.50 -4.22 13.93
C LYS A 24 1.35 -5.43 14.30
N ASP A 25 1.35 -6.47 13.45
CA ASP A 25 2.10 -7.72 13.66
C ASP A 25 3.53 -7.67 13.09
N PHE A 26 3.90 -6.58 12.41
CA PHE A 26 5.28 -6.40 11.93
C PHE A 26 6.21 -6.20 13.13
N PRO A 27 7.48 -6.70 13.08
CA PRO A 27 8.37 -6.73 14.23
C PRO A 27 8.54 -5.38 14.96
N LEU A 28 8.59 -4.28 14.21
CA LEU A 28 8.69 -2.92 14.77
C LEU A 28 7.43 -2.54 15.57
N TYR A 29 6.25 -2.71 15.00
CA TYR A 29 5.00 -2.28 15.62
C TYR A 29 4.54 -3.24 16.72
N ASP A 30 4.76 -4.55 16.57
CA ASP A 30 4.55 -5.53 17.63
C ASP A 30 5.41 -5.16 18.85
N PHE A 31 6.68 -4.79 18.62
CA PHE A 31 7.57 -4.33 19.69
C PHE A 31 7.07 -3.07 20.39
N TYR A 32 6.63 -2.06 19.63
CA TYR A 32 6.11 -0.82 20.21
C TYR A 32 4.80 -1.02 20.98
N ASN A 33 3.89 -1.85 20.45
CA ASN A 33 2.65 -2.20 21.13
C ASN A 33 2.94 -2.92 22.45
N LYS A 34 3.90 -3.86 22.47
CA LYS A 34 4.31 -4.54 23.70
C LYS A 34 4.96 -3.60 24.70
N LEU A 35 5.90 -2.75 24.28
CA LEU A 35 6.49 -1.75 25.17
C LEU A 35 5.43 -0.84 25.79
N HIS A 36 4.45 -0.41 25.00
CA HIS A 36 3.36 0.43 25.48
C HIS A 36 2.49 -0.28 26.52
N ASN A 37 2.05 -1.51 26.22
CA ASN A 37 1.21 -2.29 27.13
C ASN A 37 1.93 -2.56 28.46
N GLU A 38 3.22 -2.88 28.44
CA GLU A 38 4.00 -3.11 29.65
C GLU A 38 4.16 -1.81 30.46
N VAL A 39 4.52 -0.68 29.82
CA VAL A 39 4.70 0.60 30.55
C VAL A 39 3.41 1.08 31.22
N THR A 40 2.24 0.80 30.64
CA THR A 40 0.95 1.20 31.21
C THR A 40 0.48 0.31 32.37
N ASN A 41 0.93 -0.95 32.43
CA ASN A 41 0.42 -1.94 33.39
C ASN A 41 1.35 -2.16 34.60
N VAL A 42 2.59 -1.68 34.54
CA VAL A 42 3.56 -1.82 35.62
C VAL A 42 3.20 -0.91 36.80
N THR A 43 3.05 -1.50 37.98
CA THR A 43 2.83 -0.81 39.27
C THR A 43 4.02 -0.95 40.23
N THR A 44 5.19 -1.31 39.71
CA THR A 44 6.28 -1.82 40.54
C THR A 44 7.30 -0.76 40.94
N THR A 45 7.77 -0.87 42.19
CA THR A 45 8.91 -0.12 42.72
C THR A 45 10.13 -1.04 42.76
N ASP A 46 10.66 -1.40 41.59
CA ASP A 46 11.97 -2.04 41.54
C ASP A 46 13.00 -1.07 42.15
N LYS A 47 13.59 -1.43 43.29
CA LYS A 47 14.54 -0.56 44.02
C LYS A 47 15.71 -0.13 43.13
N ARG A 48 16.07 -0.93 42.12
CA ARG A 48 17.12 -0.60 41.14
C ARG A 48 16.74 0.58 40.25
N CYS A 49 15.44 0.85 40.10
CA CYS A 49 14.90 2.00 39.39
C CYS A 49 14.80 3.28 40.24
N ALA A 50 15.31 3.25 41.49
CA ALA A 50 15.46 4.46 42.30
C ALA A 50 16.38 5.52 41.64
N LEU A 51 17.24 5.12 40.70
CA LEU A 51 18.04 6.06 39.90
C LEU A 51 17.19 7.11 39.16
N CYS A 52 15.95 6.78 38.83
CA CYS A 52 15.01 7.73 38.21
C CYS A 52 14.64 8.92 39.11
N THR A 53 14.75 8.80 40.44
CA THR A 53 14.36 9.87 41.37
C THR A 53 15.48 10.88 41.63
N VAL A 54 16.71 10.63 41.15
CA VAL A 54 17.87 11.50 41.42
C VAL A 54 17.68 12.88 40.77
N ASN A 55 17.17 12.92 39.54
CA ASN A 55 17.07 14.16 38.75
C ASN A 55 15.63 14.64 38.53
N LEU A 56 14.61 13.85 38.90
CA LEU A 56 13.20 14.17 38.74
C LEU A 56 12.54 14.35 40.11
N THR A 57 12.10 15.58 40.41
CA THR A 57 11.40 15.93 41.66
C THR A 57 9.89 15.74 41.52
N ARG A 58 9.16 15.45 42.60
CA ARG A 58 7.68 15.30 42.56
C ARG A 58 6.93 16.62 42.76
N THR A 59 7.43 17.72 42.19
CA THR A 59 6.89 19.06 42.46
C THR A 59 5.86 19.54 41.44
N LYS A 60 5.96 19.06 40.20
CA LYS A 60 5.07 19.42 39.09
C LYS A 60 4.53 18.17 38.43
N GLN A 61 3.32 18.23 37.87
CA GLN A 61 2.68 17.08 37.24
C GLN A 61 3.56 16.47 36.14
N GLU A 62 4.20 17.29 35.31
CA GLU A 62 5.04 16.78 34.22
C GLU A 62 6.28 16.02 34.72
N GLN A 63 6.82 16.42 35.87
CA GLN A 63 7.92 15.69 36.50
C GLN A 63 7.46 14.38 37.12
N ILE A 64 6.23 14.34 37.67
CA ILE A 64 5.61 13.11 38.17
C ILE A 64 5.39 12.15 37.00
N ASP A 65 4.86 12.62 35.87
CA ASP A 65 4.63 11.81 34.67
C ASP A 65 5.94 11.26 34.10
N LEU A 66 6.99 12.09 34.01
CA LEU A 66 8.33 11.65 33.59
C LEU A 66 8.96 10.65 34.56
N LEU A 67 8.76 10.85 35.87
CA LEU A 67 9.27 9.94 36.88
C LEU A 67 8.59 8.58 36.75
N ASN A 68 7.27 8.54 36.62
CA ASN A 68 6.50 7.32 36.43
C ASN A 68 6.93 6.61 35.13
N LEU A 69 7.08 7.35 34.03
CA LEU A 69 7.58 6.80 32.76
C LEU A 69 9.00 6.21 32.93
N CYS A 70 9.91 6.91 33.61
CA CYS A 70 11.27 6.43 33.85
C CYS A 70 11.27 5.14 34.68
N GLN A 71 10.49 5.09 35.76
CA GLN A 71 10.41 3.93 36.65
C GLN A 71 9.81 2.72 35.93
N ASN A 72 8.70 2.90 35.23
CA ASN A 72 8.04 1.81 34.49
C ASN A 72 8.92 1.29 33.36
N PHE A 73 9.55 2.20 32.62
CA PHE A 73 10.46 1.80 31.55
C PHE A 73 11.72 1.12 32.10
N CYS A 74 12.33 1.63 33.16
CA CYS A 74 13.43 0.96 33.86
C CYS A 74 13.06 -0.47 34.30
N HIS A 75 11.86 -0.64 34.86
CA HIS A 75 11.38 -1.96 35.26
C HIS A 75 11.34 -2.93 34.07
N ILE A 76 10.84 -2.49 32.92
CA ILE A 76 10.82 -3.31 31.69
C ILE A 76 12.24 -3.68 31.26
N LEU A 77 13.17 -2.73 31.28
CA LEU A 77 14.56 -2.99 30.90
C LEU A 77 15.22 -4.07 31.76
N LEU A 78 14.84 -4.14 33.04
CA LEU A 78 15.33 -5.12 34.01
C LEU A 78 14.53 -6.43 34.03
N ASN A 79 13.26 -6.41 33.61
CA ASN A 79 12.30 -7.53 33.71
C ASN A 79 11.61 -7.75 32.34
N PHE A 80 12.42 -8.14 31.38
CA PHE A 80 12.13 -8.07 29.94
C PHE A 80 11.37 -9.29 29.37
N ASP A 81 10.95 -10.24 30.21
CA ASP A 81 10.51 -11.57 29.76
C ASP A 81 9.27 -11.52 28.84
N HIS A 82 8.34 -10.59 29.10
CA HIS A 82 7.12 -10.42 28.30
C HIS A 82 7.37 -9.90 26.88
N ILE A 83 8.48 -9.19 26.66
CA ILE A 83 8.84 -8.58 25.36
C ILE A 83 10.01 -9.28 24.66
N LYS A 84 10.66 -10.24 25.35
CA LYS A 84 11.84 -10.97 24.87
C LYS A 84 11.65 -11.60 23.49
N THR A 85 10.52 -12.25 23.25
CA THR A 85 10.27 -12.98 21.99
C THR A 85 10.24 -12.05 20.79
N VAL A 86 9.65 -10.87 20.93
CA VAL A 86 9.57 -9.88 19.84
C VAL A 86 10.89 -9.14 19.68
N TYR A 87 11.54 -8.80 20.79
CA TYR A 87 12.85 -8.17 20.76
C TYR A 87 13.92 -9.04 20.06
N GLN A 88 13.83 -10.37 20.22
CA GLN A 88 14.72 -11.31 19.53
C GLN A 88 14.49 -11.36 18.01
N LYS A 89 13.29 -11.04 17.52
CA LYS A 89 13.01 -10.92 16.08
C LYS A 89 13.60 -9.66 15.45
N ILE A 90 13.92 -8.64 16.25
CA ILE A 90 14.55 -7.41 15.78
C ILE A 90 16.06 -7.64 15.69
N SER A 91 16.66 -7.18 14.58
CA SER A 91 18.11 -7.25 14.38
C SER A 91 18.85 -6.44 15.46
N SER A 92 20.00 -6.93 15.91
CA SER A 92 20.70 -6.36 17.07
C SER A 92 21.05 -4.88 16.92
N ASP A 93 21.40 -4.47 15.70
CA ASP A 93 21.72 -3.09 15.31
C ASP A 93 20.52 -2.13 15.38
N LYS A 94 19.29 -2.63 15.23
CA LYS A 94 18.07 -1.80 15.22
C LYS A 94 17.40 -1.65 16.59
N ARG A 95 17.65 -2.60 17.50
CA ARG A 95 16.98 -2.67 18.82
C ARG A 95 17.07 -1.35 19.58
N CYS A 96 18.27 -0.78 19.66
CA CYS A 96 18.49 0.47 20.40
C CYS A 96 17.81 1.67 19.77
N THR A 97 17.90 1.78 18.45
CA THR A 97 17.26 2.87 17.72
C THR A 97 15.75 2.76 17.85
N PHE A 98 15.15 1.57 17.67
CA PHE A 98 13.73 1.34 17.88
C PHE A 98 13.29 1.72 19.29
N THR A 99 14.02 1.26 20.31
CA THR A 99 13.74 1.64 21.70
C THR A 99 13.83 3.16 21.92
N SER A 100 14.83 3.84 21.32
CA SER A 100 15.01 5.28 21.43
C SER A 100 13.87 6.06 20.78
N TYR A 101 13.45 5.68 19.57
CA TYR A 101 12.31 6.29 18.89
C TYR A 101 11.01 6.15 19.71
N TRP A 102 10.73 4.95 20.21
CA TRP A 102 9.55 4.71 21.03
C TRP A 102 9.54 5.51 22.33
N LEU A 103 10.69 5.54 23.02
CA LEU A 103 10.83 6.24 24.30
C LEU A 103 10.68 7.75 24.11
N TYR A 104 11.32 8.31 23.09
CA TYR A 104 11.20 9.73 22.79
C TYR A 104 9.78 10.11 22.37
N ASP A 105 9.07 9.25 21.63
CA ASP A 105 7.64 9.43 21.36
C ASP A 105 6.79 9.49 22.64
N GLN A 106 7.15 8.73 23.69
CA GLN A 106 6.45 8.83 24.98
C GLN A 106 6.78 10.14 25.70
N VAL A 107 8.07 10.49 25.76
CA VAL A 107 8.55 11.69 26.43
C VAL A 107 7.94 12.96 25.83
N THR A 108 7.85 13.04 24.49
CA THR A 108 7.31 14.21 23.78
C THR A 108 5.82 14.45 24.02
N LYS A 109 5.08 13.48 24.57
CA LYS A 109 3.66 13.63 24.94
C LYS A 109 3.49 14.36 26.27
N ILE A 110 4.52 14.41 27.10
CA ILE A 110 4.48 15.10 28.39
C ILE A 110 4.72 16.59 28.16
N PRO A 111 3.91 17.49 28.74
CA PRO A 111 4.14 18.93 28.61
C PRO A 111 5.53 19.33 29.13
N ASN A 112 6.09 20.43 28.60
CA ASN A 112 7.39 20.95 29.03
C ASN A 112 8.57 19.96 28.93
N PHE A 113 8.42 18.82 28.24
CA PHE A 113 9.45 17.78 28.16
C PHE A 113 10.80 18.30 27.66
N SER A 114 10.82 19.27 26.75
CA SER A 114 12.07 19.80 26.18
C SER A 114 13.03 20.28 27.28
N SER A 115 12.48 20.93 28.32
CA SER A 115 13.24 21.42 29.49
C SER A 115 13.63 20.33 30.49
N LEU A 116 12.97 19.17 30.45
CA LEU A 116 13.14 18.07 31.41
C LEU A 116 13.81 16.84 30.78
N SER A 117 13.97 16.81 29.46
CA SER A 117 14.41 15.63 28.70
C SER A 117 15.77 15.14 29.15
N SER A 118 16.77 16.02 29.30
CA SER A 118 18.10 15.63 29.78
C SER A 118 18.01 14.90 31.13
N LYS A 119 17.29 15.48 32.09
CA LYS A 119 17.08 14.89 33.43
C LYS A 119 16.41 13.51 33.37
N PHE A 120 15.49 13.32 32.43
CA PHE A 120 14.84 12.04 32.20
C PHE A 120 15.81 10.98 31.63
N TYR A 121 16.74 11.37 30.75
CA TYR A 121 17.65 10.43 30.10
C TYR A 121 18.91 10.09 30.93
N ASP A 122 19.32 10.96 31.86
CA ASP A 122 20.50 10.79 32.73
C ASP A 122 20.64 9.43 33.44
N PRO A 123 19.58 8.76 33.95
CA PRO A 123 19.74 7.48 34.63
C PRO A 123 19.98 6.29 33.67
N PHE A 124 19.61 6.40 32.39
CA PHE A 124 19.64 5.24 31.49
C PHE A 124 21.03 4.67 31.19
N PRO A 125 22.12 5.45 31.07
CA PRO A 125 23.47 4.89 30.96
C PRO A 125 23.88 3.96 32.11
N LEU A 126 23.36 4.18 33.32
CA LEU A 126 23.60 3.31 34.47
C LEU A 126 22.66 2.10 34.46
N ILE A 127 21.38 2.32 34.14
CA ILE A 127 20.37 1.25 34.02
C ILE A 127 20.76 0.26 32.91
N SER A 128 21.25 0.74 31.77
CA SER A 128 21.65 -0.10 30.63
C SER A 128 22.88 -0.97 30.92
N LYS A 129 23.80 -0.50 31.76
CA LYS A 129 24.98 -1.24 32.22
C LYS A 129 24.67 -2.29 33.30
N HIS A 130 23.49 -2.25 33.91
CA HIS A 130 23.11 -3.21 34.93
C HIS A 130 23.13 -4.65 34.38
N SER A 131 23.61 -5.62 35.17
CA SER A 131 23.83 -7.00 34.72
C SER A 131 22.56 -7.70 34.19
N HIS A 132 21.40 -7.31 34.71
CA HIS A 132 20.08 -7.81 34.31
C HIS A 132 19.43 -7.04 33.15
N SER A 133 19.97 -5.88 32.77
CA SER A 133 19.43 -5.11 31.66
C SER A 133 19.48 -5.94 30.38
N LYS A 134 18.39 -5.95 29.61
CA LYS A 134 18.35 -6.63 28.31
C LYS A 134 18.69 -5.73 27.13
N ILE A 135 18.85 -4.44 27.39
CA ILE A 135 19.38 -3.46 26.44
C ILE A 135 20.85 -3.13 26.75
N LYS A 136 21.66 -4.14 27.08
CA LYS A 136 23.08 -3.91 27.35
C LYS A 136 23.73 -3.14 26.21
N ASP A 137 24.58 -2.18 26.58
CA ASP A 137 25.32 -1.32 25.66
C ASP A 137 24.44 -0.45 24.75
N CYS A 138 23.18 -0.28 25.14
CA CYS A 138 22.26 0.58 24.45
C CYS A 138 22.38 2.02 24.95
N SER A 139 22.75 2.93 24.04
CA SER A 139 22.68 4.36 24.27
C SER A 139 21.31 4.87 23.82
N LEU A 140 20.40 5.08 24.76
CA LEU A 140 19.08 5.62 24.48
C LEU A 140 19.20 7.09 24.08
N GLU A 141 18.74 7.42 22.87
CA GLU A 141 18.95 8.73 22.30
C GLU A 141 17.91 9.74 22.79
N ASN A 142 18.40 10.84 23.38
CA ASN A 142 17.62 12.05 23.55
C ASN A 142 17.80 12.92 22.31
N TYR A 143 16.84 12.87 21.37
CA TYR A 143 16.95 13.60 20.11
C TYR A 143 16.93 15.13 20.28
N ARG A 144 16.46 15.67 21.42
CA ARG A 144 16.44 17.11 21.75
C ARG A 144 15.74 18.00 20.70
N ILE A 145 14.74 17.47 20.02
CA ILE A 145 13.93 18.17 19.01
C ILE A 145 12.46 18.27 19.43
N ASP A 146 11.72 19.24 18.91
CA ASP A 146 10.31 19.41 19.25
C ASP A 146 9.45 18.24 18.74
N LYS A 147 8.27 18.09 19.34
CA LYS A 147 7.33 17.00 19.05
C LYS A 147 6.97 16.92 17.56
N ASN A 148 6.71 18.05 16.90
CA ASN A 148 6.23 18.06 15.51
C ASN A 148 7.34 17.59 14.56
N LYS A 149 8.56 18.09 14.74
CA LYS A 149 9.71 17.63 13.96
C LYS A 149 10.07 16.18 14.25
N PHE A 150 9.95 15.74 15.49
CA PHE A 150 10.15 14.33 15.82
C PHE A 150 9.09 13.43 15.17
N THR A 151 7.83 13.88 15.08
CA THR A 151 6.79 13.14 14.35
C THR A 151 7.18 12.92 12.88
N HIS A 152 7.73 13.93 12.21
CA HIS A 152 8.26 13.78 10.84
C HIS A 152 9.40 12.75 10.79
N LYS A 153 10.38 12.87 11.70
CA LYS A 153 11.50 11.93 11.85
C LYS A 153 11.02 10.50 12.02
N LYS A 154 10.06 10.29 12.91
CA LYS A 154 9.49 8.99 13.27
C LYS A 154 8.74 8.36 12.11
N ILE A 155 7.85 9.09 11.42
CA ILE A 155 7.08 8.53 10.29
C ILE A 155 8.00 8.06 9.16
N LEU A 156 9.00 8.88 8.79
CA LEU A 156 9.96 8.50 7.75
C LEU A 156 10.78 7.27 8.15
N TYR A 157 11.28 7.25 9.39
CA TYR A 157 12.06 6.14 9.93
C TYR A 157 11.26 4.84 10.01
N GLU A 158 10.05 4.88 10.57
CA GLU A 158 9.21 3.70 10.71
C GLU A 158 8.87 3.10 9.34
N PHE A 159 8.49 3.93 8.37
CA PHE A 159 8.20 3.46 7.01
C PHE A 159 9.41 2.83 6.33
N LEU A 160 10.59 3.46 6.42
CA LEU A 160 11.85 2.91 5.89
C LEU A 160 12.12 1.50 6.39
N HIS A 161 11.83 1.24 7.68
CA HIS A 161 12.13 -0.02 8.35
C HIS A 161 11.07 -1.10 8.19
N ILE A 162 9.82 -0.75 7.92
CA ILE A 162 8.77 -1.73 7.62
C ILE A 162 8.65 -2.03 6.13
N TYR A 163 9.21 -1.17 5.26
CA TYR A 163 9.02 -1.32 3.81
C TYR A 163 9.53 -2.67 3.29
N ASP A 164 10.64 -3.20 3.82
CA ASP A 164 11.14 -4.51 3.36
C ASP A 164 10.11 -5.61 3.64
N SER A 165 9.48 -5.60 4.83
CA SER A 165 8.37 -6.49 5.15
C SER A 165 7.16 -6.26 4.23
N ILE A 166 6.85 -5.01 3.87
CA ILE A 166 5.79 -4.71 2.90
C ILE A 166 6.15 -5.29 1.52
N GLN A 167 7.39 -5.09 1.08
CA GLN A 167 7.89 -5.56 -0.19
C GLN A 167 7.81 -7.09 -0.30
N ASP A 168 8.20 -7.80 0.76
CA ASP A 168 8.04 -9.26 0.84
C ASP A 168 6.57 -9.66 0.70
N LYS A 169 5.67 -8.92 1.33
CA LYS A 169 4.22 -9.15 1.24
C LYS A 169 3.68 -8.92 -0.16
N LEU A 170 4.11 -7.86 -0.85
CA LEU A 170 3.74 -7.58 -2.24
C LEU A 170 4.27 -8.64 -3.24
N ASN A 171 5.36 -9.33 -2.89
CA ASN A 171 5.94 -10.39 -3.72
C ASN A 171 5.40 -11.79 -3.40
N SER A 172 4.63 -11.93 -2.32
CA SER A 172 4.07 -13.21 -1.86
C SER A 172 2.66 -13.47 -2.41
N GLN A 173 2.13 -14.67 -2.20
CA GLN A 173 0.73 -15.02 -2.47
C GLN A 173 -0.23 -14.47 -1.40
N GLU A 174 -0.08 -13.19 -1.04
CA GLU A 174 -0.95 -12.54 -0.06
C GLU A 174 -2.32 -12.19 -0.69
N ASP A 175 -3.34 -12.06 0.14
CA ASP A 175 -4.69 -11.66 -0.28
C ASP A 175 -4.65 -10.29 -1.01
N VAL A 176 -5.36 -10.20 -2.14
CA VAL A 176 -5.47 -8.97 -2.95
C VAL A 176 -5.93 -7.78 -2.11
N SER A 177 -6.87 -7.97 -1.18
CA SER A 177 -7.34 -6.91 -0.29
C SER A 177 -6.25 -6.40 0.65
N LYS A 178 -5.36 -7.27 1.12
CA LYS A 178 -4.21 -6.86 1.95
C LYS A 178 -3.14 -6.18 1.11
N ILE A 179 -2.87 -6.68 -0.10
CA ILE A 179 -1.99 -6.02 -1.07
C ILE A 179 -2.45 -4.57 -1.29
N GLN A 180 -3.74 -4.36 -1.52
CA GLN A 180 -4.31 -3.01 -1.67
C GLN A 180 -4.07 -2.12 -0.44
N LEU A 181 -4.24 -2.66 0.78
CA LEU A 181 -3.97 -1.91 2.01
C LEU A 181 -2.48 -1.55 2.18
N TYR A 182 -1.56 -2.44 1.81
CA TYR A 182 -0.13 -2.12 1.76
C TYR A 182 0.18 -1.02 0.74
N CYS A 183 -0.42 -1.11 -0.45
CA CYS A 183 -0.28 -0.12 -1.51
C CYS A 183 -0.81 1.26 -1.08
N MET A 184 -1.97 1.30 -0.40
CA MET A 184 -2.49 2.53 0.21
C MET A 184 -1.50 3.11 1.23
N HIS A 185 -0.89 2.27 2.07
CA HIS A 185 0.12 2.72 3.02
C HIS A 185 1.37 3.29 2.34
N ILE A 186 1.85 2.68 1.26
CA ILE A 186 2.96 3.21 0.47
C ILE A 186 2.60 4.58 -0.13
N LYS A 187 1.43 4.68 -0.76
CA LYS A 187 0.93 5.92 -1.38
C LYS A 187 0.84 7.06 -0.37
N GLU A 188 0.29 6.81 0.82
CA GLU A 188 0.17 7.82 1.87
C GLU A 188 1.52 8.26 2.44
N ASN A 189 2.49 7.35 2.58
CA ASN A 189 3.84 7.72 2.99
C ASN A 189 4.58 8.54 1.92
N PHE A 190 4.40 8.22 0.63
CA PHE A 190 4.95 9.01 -0.48
C PHE A 190 4.33 10.40 -0.50
N ARG A 191 3.01 10.51 -0.31
CA ARG A 191 2.32 11.81 -0.17
C ARG A 191 2.88 12.59 1.02
N TYR A 192 3.03 11.95 2.17
CA TYR A 192 3.54 12.58 3.39
C TYR A 192 4.96 13.12 3.21
N TYR A 193 5.88 12.32 2.66
CA TYR A 193 7.24 12.74 2.31
C TYR A 193 7.22 14.01 1.42
N ASN A 194 6.35 14.03 0.40
CA ASN A 194 6.25 15.15 -0.52
C ASN A 194 5.72 16.44 0.12
N ILE A 195 4.95 16.33 1.21
CA ILE A 195 4.50 17.49 2.00
C ILE A 195 5.65 18.07 2.82
N ILE A 196 6.40 17.21 3.52
CA ILE A 196 7.38 17.68 4.50
C ILE A 196 8.73 18.07 3.85
N LYS A 197 9.05 17.52 2.68
CA LYS A 197 10.35 17.74 2.01
C LYS A 197 10.66 19.21 1.71
N GLU A 198 9.66 20.05 1.45
CA GLU A 198 9.87 21.48 1.17
C GLU A 198 10.51 22.22 2.36
N SER A 199 10.18 21.78 3.58
CA SER A 199 10.74 22.31 4.82
C SER A 199 12.12 21.73 5.17
N CYS A 200 12.58 20.71 4.45
CA CYS A 200 13.79 19.95 4.76
C CYS A 200 14.86 20.08 3.66
N LYS A 201 15.49 21.26 3.56
CA LYS A 201 16.47 21.55 2.49
C LYS A 201 17.91 21.12 2.81
N SER A 202 18.30 21.15 4.08
CA SER A 202 19.67 20.89 4.51
C SER A 202 19.73 20.33 5.93
N LYS A 203 20.84 19.67 6.27
CA LYS A 203 21.08 19.12 7.62
C LYS A 203 21.05 20.17 8.72
N GLY A 204 21.52 21.40 8.43
CA GLY A 204 21.53 22.49 9.41
C GLY A 204 20.15 23.07 9.74
N THR A 205 19.13 22.79 8.91
CA THR A 205 17.79 23.37 9.04
C THR A 205 16.69 22.33 9.25
N CYS A 206 17.02 21.04 9.22
CA CYS A 206 16.05 19.95 9.26
C CYS A 206 16.48 18.85 10.23
N ASP A 207 15.76 18.75 11.34
CA ASP A 207 16.02 17.81 12.43
C ASP A 207 15.77 16.33 12.06
N TYR A 208 15.17 16.09 10.89
CA TYR A 208 14.91 14.77 10.31
C TYR A 208 15.60 14.58 8.95
N TYR A 209 16.66 15.35 8.68
CA TYR A 209 17.35 15.33 7.39
C TYR A 209 17.93 13.96 7.03
N ASP A 210 18.48 13.24 8.01
CA ASP A 210 19.10 11.94 7.77
C ASP A 210 18.05 10.89 7.34
N GLU A 211 16.87 10.86 7.98
CA GLU A 211 15.74 10.00 7.59
C GLU A 211 15.15 10.44 6.25
N TYR A 212 15.02 11.75 6.03
CA TYR A 212 14.58 12.31 4.75
C TYR A 212 15.50 11.86 3.60
N LYS A 213 16.81 11.95 3.78
CA LYS A 213 17.80 11.56 2.77
C LYS A 213 17.73 10.06 2.48
N GLN A 214 17.69 9.22 3.52
CA GLN A 214 17.56 7.77 3.36
C GLN A 214 16.26 7.37 2.65
N PHE A 215 15.15 8.02 3.02
CA PHE A 215 13.85 7.82 2.37
C PHE A 215 13.94 8.17 0.88
N LYS A 216 14.47 9.36 0.56
CA LYS A 216 14.66 9.79 -0.81
C LYS A 216 15.52 8.81 -1.59
N GLU A 217 16.66 8.40 -1.04
CA GLU A 217 17.61 7.51 -1.72
C GLU A 217 17.01 6.14 -2.03
N LYS A 218 16.24 5.56 -1.10
CA LYS A 218 15.56 4.27 -1.30
C LYS A 218 14.43 4.38 -2.31
N PHE A 219 13.58 5.40 -2.18
CA PHE A 219 12.32 5.47 -2.94
C PHE A 219 12.41 6.27 -4.24
N LYS A 220 13.56 6.89 -4.55
CA LYS A 220 13.87 7.36 -5.92
C LYS A 220 14.38 6.24 -6.82
N GLU A 221 14.78 5.09 -6.25
CA GLU A 221 15.38 4.01 -7.03
C GLU A 221 14.37 3.44 -8.04
N PRO A 222 14.68 3.43 -9.36
CA PRO A 222 13.74 2.99 -10.37
C PRO A 222 13.21 1.58 -10.16
N LYS A 223 14.03 0.65 -9.63
CA LYS A 223 13.60 -0.73 -9.33
C LYS A 223 12.52 -0.77 -8.27
N VAL A 224 12.70 -0.01 -7.18
CA VAL A 224 11.75 0.08 -6.06
C VAL A 224 10.43 0.68 -6.54
N ILE A 225 10.50 1.79 -7.27
CA ILE A 225 9.33 2.46 -7.84
C ILE A 225 8.58 1.56 -8.82
N ASN A 226 9.28 0.91 -9.74
CA ASN A 226 8.65 0.06 -10.76
C ASN A 226 7.95 -1.13 -10.12
N LEU A 227 8.55 -1.74 -9.09
CA LEU A 227 7.91 -2.79 -8.32
C LEU A 227 6.61 -2.30 -7.67
N ILE A 228 6.63 -1.14 -7.02
CA ILE A 228 5.43 -0.54 -6.40
C ILE A 228 4.36 -0.29 -7.48
N CYS A 229 4.73 0.34 -8.59
CA CYS A 229 3.80 0.62 -9.69
C CYS A 229 3.16 -0.64 -10.28
N GLU A 230 3.94 -1.70 -10.46
CA GLU A 230 3.46 -2.98 -10.98
C GLU A 230 2.55 -3.70 -9.98
N LYS A 231 2.98 -3.84 -8.72
CA LYS A 231 2.25 -4.60 -7.70
C LYS A 231 0.99 -3.89 -7.19
N CYS A 232 0.97 -2.57 -7.26
CA CYS A 232 -0.12 -1.74 -6.75
C CYS A 232 -1.04 -1.17 -7.84
N ASP A 233 -0.81 -1.50 -9.12
CA ASP A 233 -1.50 -0.87 -10.25
C ASP A 233 -1.47 0.66 -10.17
N TYR A 234 -0.30 1.21 -9.88
CA TYR A 234 -0.10 2.66 -9.75
C TYR A 234 0.67 3.23 -10.94
N ILE A 235 0.42 4.51 -11.21
CA ILE A 235 1.25 5.33 -12.10
C ILE A 235 1.79 6.54 -11.34
N LYS A 236 2.97 7.00 -11.76
CA LYS A 236 3.56 8.25 -11.27
C LYS A 236 2.65 9.41 -11.64
N THR A 237 2.54 10.39 -10.74
CA THR A 237 1.82 11.63 -10.97
C THR A 237 2.56 12.79 -10.32
N SER A 238 2.26 14.00 -10.78
CA SER A 238 2.69 15.22 -10.09
C SER A 238 2.07 15.29 -8.69
N CYS A 239 2.86 15.75 -7.73
CA CYS A 239 2.43 16.02 -6.38
C CYS A 239 1.74 17.39 -6.28
N GLU A 240 0.73 17.50 -5.41
CA GLU A 240 0.08 18.78 -5.06
C GLU A 240 1.07 19.76 -4.40
N LYS A 241 2.07 19.22 -3.70
CA LYS A 241 3.13 19.95 -2.98
C LYS A 241 4.48 19.30 -3.27
N GLY A 242 5.53 20.09 -3.38
CA GLY A 242 6.90 19.64 -3.63
C GLY A 242 7.33 19.65 -5.11
N SER A 243 8.65 19.56 -5.34
CA SER A 243 9.24 19.44 -6.68
C SER A 243 8.95 18.06 -7.30
N ASN A 244 8.55 18.04 -8.57
CA ASN A 244 8.24 16.82 -9.35
C ASN A 244 9.44 16.36 -10.20
N GLY A 245 10.67 16.64 -9.77
CA GLY A 245 11.87 16.24 -10.51
C GLY A 245 11.97 14.72 -10.68
N GLU A 246 12.55 14.28 -11.80
CA GLU A 246 12.72 12.85 -12.12
C GLU A 246 13.58 12.10 -11.08
N ASP A 247 14.43 12.83 -10.33
CA ASP A 247 15.33 12.31 -9.30
C ASP A 247 14.74 12.32 -7.86
N ASP A 248 13.42 12.45 -7.73
CA ASP A 248 12.74 12.49 -6.43
C ASP A 248 11.65 11.42 -6.28
N VAL A 249 11.14 11.26 -5.07
CA VAL A 249 10.06 10.30 -4.79
C VAL A 249 8.74 10.81 -5.41
N PRO A 250 8.16 10.07 -6.36
CA PRO A 250 6.96 10.53 -7.07
C PRO A 250 5.72 10.47 -6.18
N CYS A 251 4.68 11.22 -6.53
CA CYS A 251 3.34 10.90 -6.04
C CYS A 251 2.75 9.76 -6.88
N LEU A 252 1.85 9.00 -6.28
CA LEU A 252 1.24 7.83 -6.89
C LEU A 252 -0.26 8.03 -7.04
N ARG A 253 -0.78 7.67 -8.20
CA ARG A 253 -2.23 7.57 -8.45
C ARG A 253 -2.55 6.19 -9.00
N GLU A 254 -3.75 5.73 -8.71
CA GLU A 254 -4.27 4.50 -9.30
C GLU A 254 -4.26 4.59 -10.82
N LYS A 255 -3.85 3.50 -11.46
CA LYS A 255 -3.96 3.31 -12.90
C LYS A 255 -5.44 3.10 -13.19
N GLY A 256 -6.15 4.21 -13.32
CA GLY A 256 -7.58 4.15 -13.60
C GLY A 256 -7.81 3.33 -14.88
N TYR A 257 -8.77 2.40 -14.83
CA TYR A 257 -9.63 2.26 -15.99
C TYR A 257 -10.38 3.59 -16.10
N SER A 258 -9.82 4.52 -16.89
CA SER A 258 -10.27 5.91 -17.00
C SER A 258 -11.79 6.06 -17.20
N PHE A 259 -12.46 5.02 -17.68
CA PHE A 259 -13.90 4.97 -17.86
C PHE A 259 -14.70 4.72 -16.56
N LEU A 260 -14.26 3.82 -15.69
CA LEU A 260 -15.00 3.47 -14.47
C LEU A 260 -14.90 4.57 -13.41
N TYR A 261 -13.74 5.23 -13.32
CA TYR A 261 -13.51 6.30 -12.36
C TYR A 261 -14.37 7.55 -12.64
N LEU A 262 -14.64 7.83 -13.93
CA LEU A 262 -15.54 8.90 -14.36
C LEU A 262 -17.02 8.60 -14.04
N ILE A 263 -17.40 7.33 -13.93
CA ILE A 263 -18.79 6.91 -13.74
C ILE A 263 -19.10 6.62 -12.27
N PHE A 264 -18.15 6.07 -11.51
CA PHE A 264 -18.44 5.45 -10.21
C PHE A 264 -17.70 6.05 -9.01
N GLY A 265 -16.76 6.97 -9.20
CA GLY A 265 -16.02 7.59 -8.08
C GLY A 265 -15.12 6.60 -7.32
N ASN A 266 -14.55 7.06 -6.20
CA ASN A 266 -13.38 6.47 -5.55
C ASN A 266 -13.68 5.39 -4.50
N ASP A 267 -14.88 4.82 -4.52
CA ASP A 267 -15.39 4.04 -3.38
C ASP A 267 -15.95 2.68 -3.85
N ALA A 268 -15.27 1.61 -3.46
CA ALA A 268 -15.54 0.24 -3.89
C ALA A 268 -16.95 -0.24 -3.46
N ASP A 269 -17.44 0.20 -2.31
CA ASP A 269 -18.78 -0.15 -1.81
C ASP A 269 -19.89 0.59 -2.58
N ASN A 270 -19.59 1.80 -3.07
CA ASN A 270 -20.44 2.53 -4.01
C ASN A 270 -20.44 1.89 -5.40
N ILE A 271 -19.28 1.43 -5.89
CA ILE A 271 -19.17 0.72 -7.17
C ILE A 271 -20.04 -0.55 -7.16
N ILE A 272 -19.97 -1.36 -6.11
CA ILE A 272 -20.75 -2.60 -6.00
C ILE A 272 -22.26 -2.30 -5.89
N ASN A 273 -22.66 -1.33 -5.06
CA ASN A 273 -24.07 -0.95 -4.91
C ASN A 273 -24.67 -0.36 -6.18
N ILE A 274 -23.89 0.39 -6.97
CA ILE A 274 -24.36 0.97 -8.23
C ILE A 274 -24.41 -0.11 -9.33
N ILE A 275 -23.44 -1.02 -9.42
CA ILE A 275 -23.51 -2.15 -10.36
C ILE A 275 -24.74 -3.03 -10.06
N LEU A 276 -25.03 -3.26 -8.78
CA LEU A 276 -26.27 -3.95 -8.35
C LEU A 276 -27.53 -3.16 -8.76
N LYS A 277 -27.56 -1.83 -8.61
CA LYS A 277 -28.68 -1.00 -9.06
C LYS A 277 -28.83 -0.95 -10.58
N VAL A 278 -27.73 -0.90 -11.34
CA VAL A 278 -27.76 -0.90 -12.81
C VAL A 278 -28.20 -2.25 -13.35
N THR A 279 -27.78 -3.36 -12.73
CA THR A 279 -28.25 -4.70 -13.10
C THR A 279 -29.74 -4.89 -12.76
N THR A 280 -30.24 -4.37 -11.64
CA THR A 280 -31.68 -4.44 -11.33
C THR A 280 -32.55 -3.54 -12.21
N ILE A 281 -32.04 -2.42 -12.73
CA ILE A 281 -32.77 -1.53 -13.66
C ILE A 281 -32.69 -2.02 -15.11
N SER A 282 -31.56 -2.61 -15.54
CA SER A 282 -31.36 -3.04 -16.92
C SER A 282 -32.07 -4.35 -17.28
N VAL A 283 -32.29 -5.25 -16.32
CA VAL A 283 -33.05 -6.50 -16.55
C VAL A 283 -34.49 -6.22 -17.01
N PRO A 284 -35.29 -5.37 -16.32
CA PRO A 284 -36.62 -4.98 -16.80
C PRO A 284 -36.59 -4.33 -18.18
N ILE A 285 -35.59 -3.47 -18.47
CA ILE A 285 -35.47 -2.77 -19.77
C ILE A 285 -35.13 -3.75 -20.89
N LEU A 286 -34.24 -4.71 -20.66
CA LEU A 286 -33.91 -5.76 -21.65
C LEU A 286 -35.10 -6.68 -21.89
N VAL A 287 -35.85 -7.06 -20.85
CA VAL A 287 -37.09 -7.83 -20.98
C VAL A 287 -38.14 -7.04 -21.76
N PHE A 288 -38.34 -5.75 -21.45
CA PHE A 288 -39.23 -4.86 -22.19
C PHE A 288 -38.80 -4.71 -23.65
N SER A 289 -37.49 -4.59 -23.91
CA SER A 289 -36.94 -4.49 -25.26
C SER A 289 -37.16 -5.77 -26.06
N VAL A 290 -37.02 -6.95 -25.45
CA VAL A 290 -37.30 -8.26 -26.08
C VAL A 290 -38.80 -8.41 -26.37
N ILE A 291 -39.66 -7.99 -25.46
CA ILE A 291 -41.13 -7.97 -25.65
C ILE A 291 -41.49 -7.03 -26.80
N LEU A 292 -41.00 -5.78 -26.78
CA LEU A 292 -41.22 -4.82 -27.86
C LEU A 292 -40.69 -5.36 -29.18
N PHE A 293 -39.53 -6.01 -29.22
CA PHE A 293 -38.97 -6.60 -30.44
C PHE A 293 -39.84 -7.77 -30.99
N LYS A 294 -40.49 -8.54 -30.11
CA LYS A 294 -41.40 -9.62 -30.50
C LYS A 294 -42.77 -9.11 -30.97
N PHE A 295 -43.25 -7.98 -30.43
CA PHE A 295 -44.62 -7.49 -30.63
C PHE A 295 -44.74 -6.19 -31.45
N THR A 296 -43.65 -5.51 -31.81
CA THR A 296 -43.66 -4.38 -32.75
C THR A 296 -43.41 -4.81 -34.20
N PRO A 297 -43.91 -4.06 -35.20
CA PRO A 297 -43.70 -4.35 -36.62
C PRO A 297 -42.23 -4.35 -37.07
N LEU A 298 -41.30 -3.81 -36.26
CA LEU A 298 -39.86 -3.85 -36.50
C LEU A 298 -39.29 -5.29 -36.47
N GLY A 299 -39.79 -6.16 -35.58
CA GLY A 299 -39.38 -7.57 -35.53
C GLY A 299 -39.80 -8.36 -36.78
N LYS A 300 -40.96 -8.04 -37.35
CA LYS A 300 -41.41 -8.61 -38.64
C LYS A 300 -40.54 -8.14 -39.80
N SER A 301 -40.14 -6.86 -39.81
CA SER A 301 -39.25 -6.30 -40.85
C SER A 301 -37.86 -6.96 -40.85
N LEU A 302 -37.26 -7.16 -39.67
CA LEU A 302 -35.95 -7.82 -39.56
C LEU A 302 -35.99 -9.32 -39.91
N ASN A 303 -37.06 -10.02 -39.53
CA ASN A 303 -37.25 -11.41 -39.96
C ASN A 303 -37.48 -11.53 -41.47
N LYS A 304 -38.17 -10.56 -42.08
CA LYS A 304 -38.34 -10.48 -43.54
C LYS A 304 -37.00 -10.22 -44.25
N LEU A 305 -36.20 -9.27 -43.78
CA LEU A 305 -34.83 -9.01 -44.26
C LEU A 305 -33.92 -10.24 -44.14
N LYS A 306 -34.03 -10.99 -43.03
CA LYS A 306 -33.26 -12.22 -42.81
C LYS A 306 -33.68 -13.35 -43.75
N GLN A 307 -34.99 -13.47 -44.04
CA GLN A 307 -35.50 -14.43 -45.04
C GLN A 307 -35.11 -14.05 -46.48
N GLU A 308 -35.16 -12.75 -46.82
CA GLU A 308 -34.74 -12.24 -48.13
C GLU A 308 -33.24 -12.46 -48.37
N ARG A 309 -32.38 -12.20 -47.36
CA ARG A 309 -30.96 -12.55 -47.43
C ARG A 309 -30.70 -14.05 -47.58
N LYS A 310 -31.47 -14.91 -46.89
CA LYS A 310 -31.35 -16.38 -47.06
C LYS A 310 -31.76 -16.84 -48.46
N LYS A 311 -32.81 -16.26 -49.06
CA LYS A 311 -33.24 -16.57 -50.43
C LYS A 311 -32.21 -16.11 -51.47
N SER A 312 -31.68 -14.89 -51.31
CA SER A 312 -30.59 -14.36 -52.15
C SER A 312 -29.33 -15.24 -52.08
N GLY A 313 -28.92 -15.66 -50.88
CA GLY A 313 -27.75 -16.52 -50.69
C GLY A 313 -27.90 -17.92 -51.30
N ARG A 314 -29.11 -18.51 -51.25
CA ARG A 314 -29.39 -19.80 -51.93
C ARG A 314 -29.34 -19.66 -53.44
N LYS A 315 -29.95 -18.60 -54.00
CA LYS A 315 -29.95 -18.34 -55.45
C LYS A 315 -28.53 -18.13 -56.00
N LYS A 316 -27.70 -17.36 -55.28
CA LYS A 316 -26.28 -17.15 -55.63
C LYS A 316 -25.45 -18.43 -55.53
N LYS A 317 -25.81 -19.35 -54.62
CA LYS A 317 -25.14 -20.65 -54.49
C LYS A 317 -25.53 -21.61 -55.63
N GLU A 318 -26.79 -21.61 -56.06
CA GLU A 318 -27.26 -22.39 -57.21
C GLU A 318 -26.63 -21.89 -58.53
N GLU A 319 -26.57 -20.57 -58.73
CA GLU A 319 -25.92 -19.96 -59.90
C GLU A 319 -24.42 -20.32 -59.97
N ASN A 320 -23.71 -20.26 -58.84
CA ASN A 320 -22.29 -20.67 -58.78
C ASN A 320 -22.08 -22.18 -59.05
N ILE A 321 -23.01 -23.05 -58.64
CA ILE A 321 -22.93 -24.49 -58.91
C ILE A 321 -23.19 -24.77 -60.39
N GLN A 322 -24.18 -24.10 -61.00
CA GLN A 322 -24.44 -24.24 -62.44
C GLN A 322 -23.28 -23.75 -63.29
N ASP A 323 -22.65 -22.63 -62.92
CA ASP A 323 -21.49 -22.10 -63.65
C ASP A 323 -20.27 -23.04 -63.53
N TYR A 324 -20.04 -23.61 -62.34
CA TYR A 324 -19.01 -24.64 -62.15
C TYR A 324 -19.26 -25.89 -63.02
N MET A 325 -20.50 -26.40 -63.07
CA MET A 325 -20.84 -27.57 -63.88
C MET A 325 -20.69 -27.29 -65.38
N LYS A 326 -21.03 -26.08 -65.83
CA LYS A 326 -20.86 -25.67 -67.23
C LYS A 326 -19.39 -25.59 -67.63
N ASN A 327 -18.55 -25.02 -66.77
CA ASN A 327 -17.10 -24.96 -67.01
C ASN A 327 -16.45 -26.36 -66.99
N TYR A 328 -16.89 -27.24 -66.09
CA TYR A 328 -16.41 -28.62 -66.03
C TYR A 328 -16.80 -29.44 -67.28
N ALA A 329 -18.04 -29.27 -67.79
CA ALA A 329 -18.47 -29.92 -69.02
C ALA A 329 -17.68 -29.44 -70.25
N ALA A 330 -17.39 -28.14 -70.34
CA ALA A 330 -16.56 -27.58 -71.42
C ALA A 330 -15.10 -28.10 -71.37
N TYR A 331 -14.54 -28.24 -70.16
CA TYR A 331 -13.22 -28.85 -69.96
C TYR A 331 -13.19 -30.30 -70.45
N LEU A 332 -14.16 -31.13 -70.05
CA LEU A 332 -14.25 -32.53 -70.50
C LEU A 332 -14.42 -32.67 -72.01
N ASP A 333 -15.24 -31.83 -72.65
CA ASP A 333 -15.40 -31.84 -74.12
C ASP A 333 -14.09 -31.47 -74.85
N SER A 334 -13.31 -30.53 -74.30
CA SER A 334 -11.99 -30.17 -74.84
C SER A 334 -10.98 -31.31 -74.68
N GLU A 335 -11.00 -32.03 -73.56
CA GLU A 335 -10.08 -33.13 -73.30
C GLU A 335 -10.43 -34.37 -74.17
N MET A 336 -11.72 -34.63 -74.40
CA MET A 336 -12.18 -35.68 -75.31
C MET A 336 -11.81 -35.38 -76.77
N LYS A 337 -11.96 -34.14 -77.25
CA LYS A 337 -11.55 -33.75 -78.62
C LYS A 337 -10.05 -33.90 -78.85
N ASN A 338 -9.22 -33.63 -77.83
CA ASN A 338 -7.77 -33.83 -77.93
C ASN A 338 -7.35 -35.31 -77.99
N ARG A 339 -8.16 -36.24 -77.47
CA ARG A 339 -7.87 -37.69 -77.55
C ARG A 339 -8.24 -38.32 -78.89
N VAL A 340 -9.07 -37.67 -79.71
CA VAL A 340 -9.52 -38.20 -81.01
C VAL A 340 -8.53 -37.92 -82.16
N HIS A 341 -7.47 -37.13 -81.94
CA HIS A 341 -6.48 -36.78 -82.98
C HIS A 341 -5.19 -37.64 -83.01
N LEU A 342 -5.11 -38.73 -82.25
CA LEU A 342 -4.03 -39.72 -82.43
C LEU A 342 -4.35 -40.64 -83.62
N GLY A 343 -4.09 -40.13 -84.82
CA GLY A 343 -4.14 -40.88 -86.07
C GLY A 343 -3.09 -42.00 -86.11
N TYR A 344 -3.55 -43.20 -86.46
CA TYR A 344 -2.72 -44.35 -86.79
C TYR A 344 -1.77 -44.01 -87.95
N HIS A 345 -0.46 -44.04 -87.70
CA HIS A 345 0.52 -44.28 -88.75
C HIS A 345 0.70 -45.79 -88.89
N ALA A 346 0.26 -46.35 -90.02
CA ALA A 346 0.58 -47.72 -90.41
C ALA A 346 1.96 -47.75 -91.05
N THR A 347 2.83 -48.63 -90.56
CA THR A 347 4.04 -49.14 -91.22
C THR A 347 3.88 -50.62 -91.47
#